data_AF-A0A3B9T8M3-F1
#
_entry.id   AF-A0A3B9T8M3-F1
#
_cell.length_a   1.000
_cell.length_b   1.000
_cell.length_c   1.000
_cell.angle_alpha   90.00
_cell.angle_beta   90.00
_cell.angle_gamma   90.00
#
_symmetry.space_group_name_H-M   'P 1'
#
loop_
_entity.id
_entity.type
_entity.pdbx_description
1 polymer ?
#
loop_
_entity_poly.entity_id
_entity_poly.type
_entity_poly.pdbx_seq_one_letter_code
_entity_poly.pdbx_strand_id
1 'polypeptide(L)'
;MLQKTLNNFESNLIVDGIMGANTLSEINSHENRIELYNTYKINRQNYYNNLADNSVNKYLEGHPSATETELLTKTLKKYINGWTNRVNEFINKTIDNYLNVNCN
;
A
#
# COMPACT_ATOMS: atom_id res chain seq x y z
N MET A 1 4.03 4.00 7.30
CA MET A 1 4.05 2.90 6.30
C MET A 1 5.46 2.59 5.86
N LEU A 2 6.24 3.58 5.38
CA LEU A 2 7.63 3.36 4.95
C LEU A 2 8.53 2.77 6.06
N GLN A 3 8.50 3.30 7.29
CA GLN A 3 9.24 2.72 8.42
C GLN A 3 8.83 1.26 8.72
N LYS A 4 7.54 0.91 8.57
CA LYS A 4 7.09 -0.48 8.68
C LYS A 4 7.69 -1.34 7.57
N THR A 5 7.71 -0.82 6.34
CA THR A 5 8.37 -1.50 5.22
C THR A 5 9.85 -1.72 5.48
N LEU A 6 10.58 -0.69 5.95
CA LEU A 6 12.00 -0.81 6.30
C LEU A 6 12.22 -1.86 7.40
N ASN A 7 11.32 -1.95 8.39
CA ASN A 7 11.39 -2.99 9.42
C ASN A 7 11.14 -4.41 8.89
N ASN A 8 10.50 -4.59 7.72
CA ASN A 8 10.46 -5.90 7.05
C ASN A 8 11.86 -6.34 6.57
N PHE A 9 12.81 -5.41 6.49
CA PHE A 9 14.22 -5.62 6.17
C PHE A 9 15.12 -5.46 7.41
N GLU A 10 14.59 -5.71 8.61
CA GLU A 10 15.35 -5.75 9.87
C GLU A 10 15.96 -4.41 10.34
N SER A 11 15.55 -3.27 9.76
CA SER A 11 16.03 -1.92 10.14
C SER A 11 15.70 -1.48 11.58
N ASN A 12 14.87 -2.22 12.34
CA ASN A 12 14.52 -1.96 13.75
C ASN A 12 14.14 -0.49 14.09
N LEU A 13 13.50 0.23 13.15
CA LEU A 13 13.07 1.61 13.30
C LEU A 13 11.84 1.74 14.21
N ILE A 14 11.77 2.83 14.96
CA ILE A 14 10.53 3.27 15.59
C ILE A 14 9.55 3.70 14.48
N VAL A 15 8.30 3.24 14.56
CA VAL A 15 7.25 3.57 13.59
C VAL A 15 6.45 4.77 14.12
N ASP A 16 7.03 5.96 14.03
CA ASP A 16 6.46 7.23 14.51
C ASP A 16 5.92 8.13 13.39
N GLY A 17 6.20 7.80 12.12
CA GLY A 17 5.83 8.61 10.96
C GLY A 17 6.77 9.79 10.68
N ILE A 18 7.82 9.99 11.48
CA ILE A 18 8.80 11.07 11.33
C ILE A 18 9.99 10.56 10.51
N MET A 19 10.37 11.28 9.46
CA MET A 19 11.54 10.95 8.64
C MET A 19 12.82 11.48 9.28
N GLY A 20 13.18 10.93 10.44
CA GLY A 20 14.40 11.28 11.18
C GLY A 20 15.68 10.74 10.56
N ALA A 21 16.83 11.12 11.13
CA ALA A 21 18.15 10.74 10.63
C ALA A 21 18.31 9.21 10.42
N ASN A 22 17.81 8.40 11.36
CA ASN A 22 17.87 6.94 11.25
C ASN A 22 17.05 6.43 10.06
N THR A 23 15.81 6.90 9.88
CA THR A 23 14.97 6.51 8.74
C THR A 23 15.61 6.92 7.41
N LEU A 24 16.20 8.12 7.33
CA LEU A 24 16.91 8.58 6.12
C LEU A 24 18.17 7.76 5.85
N SER A 25 18.92 7.41 6.90
CA SER A 25 20.10 6.54 6.79
C SER A 25 19.72 5.20 6.17
N GLU A 26 18.71 4.53 6.73
CA GLU A 26 18.22 3.23 6.24
C GLU A 26 17.76 3.29 4.77
N ILE A 27 17.04 4.34 4.37
CA ILE A 27 16.62 4.52 2.97
C ILE A 27 17.84 4.64 2.05
N ASN A 28 18.83 5.43 2.45
CA ASN A 28 19.98 5.75 1.60
C ASN A 28 20.98 4.59 1.51
N SER A 29 21.15 3.82 2.59
CA SER A 29 22.05 2.68 2.65
C SER A 29 21.45 1.39 2.11
N HIS A 30 20.15 1.35 1.81
CA HIS A 30 19.51 0.14 1.30
C HIS A 30 20.03 -0.23 -0.09
N GLU A 31 20.67 -1.40 -0.19
CA GLU A 31 21.34 -1.87 -1.41
C GLU A 31 20.32 -2.13 -2.54
N ASN A 32 19.20 -2.81 -2.24
CA ASN A 32 18.20 -3.17 -3.23
C ASN A 32 17.01 -2.19 -3.25
N ARG A 33 17.24 -0.99 -3.78
CA ARG A 33 16.22 0.08 -3.81
C ARG A 33 14.94 -0.32 -4.57
N ILE A 34 15.06 -1.20 -5.57
CA ILE A 34 13.92 -1.72 -6.34
C ILE A 34 13.04 -2.59 -5.45
N GLU A 35 13.63 -3.51 -4.69
CA GLU A 35 12.91 -4.36 -3.74
C GLU A 35 12.26 -3.57 -2.61
N LEU A 36 12.97 -2.57 -2.05
CA LEU A 36 12.40 -1.66 -1.06
C LEU A 36 11.16 -0.94 -1.62
N TYR A 37 11.28 -0.39 -2.83
CA TYR A 37 10.18 0.29 -3.50
C TYR A 37 9.00 -0.65 -3.77
N ASN A 38 9.26 -1.85 -4.29
CA ASN A 38 8.22 -2.83 -4.61
C ASN A 38 7.51 -3.34 -3.34
N THR A 39 8.27 -3.58 -2.27
CA THR A 39 7.69 -3.97 -0.97
C THR A 39 6.87 -2.83 -0.37
N TYR A 40 7.33 -1.58 -0.47
CA TYR A 40 6.53 -0.42 -0.08
C TYR A 40 5.22 -0.31 -0.88
N LYS A 41 5.30 -0.53 -2.20
CA LYS A 41 4.16 -0.54 -3.11
C LYS A 41 3.13 -1.60 -2.70
N ILE A 42 3.57 -2.82 -2.44
CA ILE A 42 2.71 -3.93 -1.98
C ILE A 42 2.05 -3.59 -0.63
N ASN A 43 2.83 -3.10 0.34
CA ASN A 43 2.30 -2.71 1.64
C ASN A 43 1.23 -1.61 1.53
N ARG A 44 1.39 -0.71 0.55
CA ARG A 44 0.40 0.33 0.25
C ARG A 44 -0.88 -0.23 -0.38
N GLN A 45 -0.76 -1.18 -1.31
CA GLN A 45 -1.93 -1.88 -1.86
C GLN A 45 -2.69 -2.62 -0.75
N ASN A 46 -1.98 -3.37 0.09
CA ASN A 46 -2.58 -4.12 1.19
C ASN A 46 -3.33 -3.20 2.17
N TYR A 47 -2.77 -2.03 2.46
CA TYR A 47 -3.46 -1.03 3.27
C TYR A 47 -4.78 -0.55 2.63
N TYR A 48 -4.79 -0.29 1.32
CA TYR A 48 -6.00 0.10 0.61
C TYR A 48 -7.06 -1.01 0.54
N ASN A 49 -6.64 -2.25 0.30
CA ASN A 49 -7.52 -3.42 0.36
C ASN A 49 -8.15 -3.53 1.75
N ASN A 50 -7.34 -3.48 2.81
CA ASN A 50 -7.84 -3.55 4.20
C ASN A 50 -8.83 -2.42 4.54
N LEU A 51 -8.62 -1.20 4.05
CA LEU A 51 -9.59 -0.11 4.23
C LEU A 51 -10.92 -0.40 3.52
N ALA A 52 -10.86 -0.90 2.29
CA ALA A 52 -12.05 -1.27 1.53
C ALA A 52 -12.81 -2.42 2.20
N ASP A 53 -12.10 -3.48 2.59
CA ASP A 53 -12.67 -4.68 3.21
C ASP A 53 -13.31 -4.34 4.57
N ASN A 54 -12.62 -3.57 5.42
CA ASN A 54 -13.18 -3.13 6.69
C ASN A 54 -14.44 -2.26 6.50
N SER A 55 -14.44 -1.40 5.48
CA SER A 55 -15.63 -0.60 5.14
C SER A 55 -16.78 -1.46 4.63
N VAL A 56 -16.51 -2.53 3.88
CA VAL A 56 -17.51 -3.48 3.39
C VAL A 56 -18.08 -4.29 4.55
N ASN A 57 -17.20 -4.88 5.37
CA ASN A 57 -17.60 -5.71 6.51
C ASN A 57 -18.52 -4.93 7.45
N LYS A 58 -18.14 -3.68 7.80
CA LYS A 58 -18.98 -2.81 8.63
C LYS A 58 -20.34 -2.50 8.01
N TYR A 59 -20.43 -2.36 6.69
CA TYR A 59 -21.71 -2.12 6.01
C TYR A 59 -22.60 -3.36 6.00
N LEU A 60 -21.99 -4.54 5.79
CA LEU A 60 -22.69 -5.83 5.76
C LEU A 60 -23.27 -6.23 7.12
N GLU A 61 -22.73 -5.75 8.24
CA GLU A 61 -23.33 -5.93 9.58
C GLU A 61 -24.80 -5.49 9.64
N GLY A 62 -25.15 -4.40 8.94
CA GLY A 62 -26.52 -3.90 8.84
C GLY A 62 -27.24 -4.26 7.53
N HIS A 63 -26.50 -4.76 6.52
CA HIS A 63 -27.03 -5.07 5.19
C HIS A 63 -26.45 -6.38 4.66
N PRO A 64 -26.76 -7.55 5.26
CA PRO A 64 -26.10 -8.82 4.93
C PRO A 64 -26.26 -9.27 3.47
N SER A 65 -27.30 -8.79 2.78
CA SER A 65 -27.60 -9.11 1.38
C SER A 65 -27.29 -7.96 0.41
N ALA A 66 -26.45 -6.99 0.81
CA ALA A 66 -26.08 -5.87 -0.04
C ALA A 66 -25.48 -6.36 -1.37
N THR A 67 -25.96 -5.80 -2.47
CA THR A 67 -25.47 -6.09 -3.81
C THR A 67 -24.11 -5.45 -4.08
N GLU A 68 -23.40 -5.92 -5.10
CA GLU A 68 -22.12 -5.32 -5.52
C GLU A 68 -22.26 -3.82 -5.84
N THR A 69 -23.35 -3.42 -6.49
CA THR A 69 -23.65 -2.01 -6.78
C THR A 69 -23.79 -1.19 -5.50
N GLU A 70 -24.44 -1.73 -4.47
CA GLU A 70 -24.53 -1.06 -3.17
C GLU A 70 -23.17 -0.96 -2.50
N LEU A 71 -22.36 -2.03 -2.52
CA LEU A 71 -21.00 -2.00 -1.98
C LEU A 71 -20.14 -0.94 -2.69
N LEU A 72 -20.21 -0.86 -4.02
CA LEU A 72 -19.53 0.14 -4.84
C LEU A 72 -20.11 1.56 -4.70
N THR A 73 -21.23 1.75 -4.01
CA THR A 73 -21.80 3.08 -3.78
C THR A 73 -21.57 3.55 -2.35
N LYS A 74 -21.77 2.65 -1.39
CA LYS A 74 -21.90 2.92 0.05
C LYS A 74 -20.63 2.69 0.84
N THR A 75 -19.64 2.02 0.27
CA THR A 75 -18.40 1.67 0.98
C THR A 75 -17.17 2.28 0.30
N LEU A 76 -16.01 2.11 0.93
CA LEU A 76 -14.72 2.48 0.33
C LEU A 76 -14.32 1.61 -0.86
N LYS A 77 -15.00 0.48 -1.12
CA LYS A 77 -14.74 -0.40 -2.28
C LYS A 77 -14.72 0.36 -3.60
N LYS A 78 -15.53 1.40 -3.73
CA LYS A 78 -15.61 2.26 -4.93
C LYS A 78 -14.30 2.96 -5.31
N TYR A 79 -13.39 3.12 -4.36
CA TYR A 79 -12.10 3.79 -4.59
C TYR A 79 -10.99 2.82 -4.96
N ILE A 80 -11.20 1.50 -4.83
CA ILE A 80 -10.11 0.53 -4.90
C ILE A 80 -9.39 0.56 -6.25
N ASN A 81 -10.13 0.63 -7.36
CA ASN A 81 -9.56 0.72 -8.70
C ASN A 81 -8.69 1.98 -8.86
N GLY A 82 -9.18 3.12 -8.38
CA GLY A 82 -8.42 4.38 -8.43
C GLY A 82 -7.17 4.34 -7.56
N TRP A 83 -7.24 3.70 -6.40
CA TRP A 83 -6.10 3.51 -5.52
C TRP A 83 -5.06 2.55 -6.12
N THR A 84 -5.47 1.41 -6.67
CA THR A 84 -4.60 0.45 -7.37
C THR A 84 -3.91 1.11 -8.55
N ASN A 85 -4.63 1.89 -9.35
CA ASN A 85 -4.04 2.63 -10.47
C ASN A 85 -2.94 3.61 -10.01
N ARG A 86 -3.16 4.34 -8.90
CA ARG A 86 -2.15 5.25 -8.32
C ARG A 86 -0.94 4.52 -7.75
N VAL A 87 -1.13 3.32 -7.21
CA VAL A 87 -0.04 2.46 -6.75
C VAL A 87 0.82 2.02 -7.95
N ASN A 88 0.18 1.73 -9.08
CA ASN A 88 0.85 1.27 -10.30
C ASN A 88 1.51 2.39 -11.16
N GLU A 89 1.16 3.67 -10.99
CA GLU A 89 1.61 4.79 -11.84
C GLU A 89 3.15 4.97 -11.91
N PHE A 90 3.87 4.58 -10.87
CA PHE A 90 5.28 4.92 -10.71
C PHE A 90 6.25 3.97 -11.45
N ILE A 91 5.76 2.92 -12.12
CA ILE A 91 6.62 2.00 -12.90
C ILE A 91 7.37 2.74 -14.02
N ASN A 92 6.69 3.61 -14.74
CA ASN A 92 7.27 4.30 -15.89
C ASN A 92 8.22 5.44 -15.51
N LYS A 93 8.47 5.66 -14.21
CA LYS A 93 9.27 6.77 -13.68
C LYS A 93 10.63 6.34 -13.14
N THR A 94 10.98 5.05 -13.22
CA THR A 94 12.30 4.54 -12.85
C THR A 94 12.92 3.75 -14.00
N ILE A 95 14.01 4.27 -14.56
CA ILE A 95 14.78 3.64 -15.66
C ILE A 95 15.31 2.27 -15.23
N ASP A 96 15.47 2.06 -13.92
CA ASP A 96 16.07 0.85 -13.33
C ASP A 96 15.05 -0.25 -12.99
N ASN A 97 13.74 -0.04 -13.14
CA ASN A 97 12.74 -1.04 -12.73
C ASN A 97 12.39 -2.02 -13.86
N TYR A 98 13.10 -3.15 -13.89
CA TYR A 98 12.94 -4.22 -14.88
C TYR A 98 11.87 -5.28 -14.50
N LEU A 99 11.24 -5.17 -13.32
CA LEU A 99 10.25 -6.14 -12.83
C LEU A 99 8.82 -5.56 -12.94
N ASN A 100 7.91 -6.30 -13.59
CA ASN A 100 6.49 -5.97 -13.55
C ASN A 100 5.93 -6.30 -12.16
N VAL A 101 5.74 -5.27 -11.35
CA VAL A 101 5.20 -5.37 -9.98
C VAL A 101 3.81 -4.79 -9.85
N ASN A 102 3.01 -4.80 -10.92
CA ASN A 102 1.64 -4.33 -10.84
C ASN A 102 0.81 -5.15 -9.85
N CYS A 103 0.10 -4.43 -8.99
CA CYS A 103 -0.92 -5.03 -8.15
C CYS A 103 -2.16 -5.28 -9.02
N ASN A 104 -2.71 -6.49 -8.93
CA ASN A 104 -3.97 -6.88 -9.56
C ASN A 104 -5.15 -6.59 -8.64
#